data_AF-A0A3D9DN21-F1
#
_entry.id   AF-A0A3D9DN21-F1
#
_cell.length_a   1.000
_cell.length_b   1.000
_cell.length_c   1.000
_cell.angle_alpha   90.00
_cell.angle_beta   90.00
_cell.angle_gamma   90.00
#
_symmetry.space_group_name_H-M   'P 1'
#
loop_
_entity.id
_entity.type
_entity.pdbx_description
1 polymer ?
#
loop_
_entity_poly.entity_id
_entity_poly.type
_entity_poly.pdbx_seq_one_letter_code
_entity_poly.pdbx_strand_id
1 'polypeptide(L)'
;MEINDIKDHIAEKFSSDYRIWSDVLNNTQPENYVCKNWQVEISQEDIFVDTPSKTFSVNEGFFACNLTLQSDNQGDDITYSKSFSAKGTFQLNNINHIEIEDVDIAIEIDIF
;
A
#
# COMPACT_ATOMS: atom_id res chain seq x y z
N MET A 1 10.01 -21.32 -3.47
CA MET A 1 10.10 -19.85 -3.47
C MET A 1 10.98 -19.43 -2.32
N GLU A 2 12.02 -18.65 -2.58
CA GLU A 2 12.92 -18.15 -1.54
C GLU A 2 12.26 -16.99 -0.79
N ILE A 3 12.70 -16.72 0.43
CA ILE A 3 12.12 -15.64 1.25
C ILE A 3 12.21 -14.27 0.55
N ASN A 4 13.28 -14.04 -0.20
CA ASN A 4 13.50 -12.81 -0.95
C ASN A 4 12.46 -12.65 -2.06
N ASP A 5 12.14 -13.73 -2.79
CA ASP A 5 11.07 -13.72 -3.78
C ASP A 5 9.72 -13.36 -3.12
N ILE A 6 9.44 -13.87 -1.91
CA ILE A 6 8.20 -13.54 -1.17
C ILE A 6 8.13 -12.03 -0.91
N LYS A 7 9.22 -11.46 -0.40
CA LYS A 7 9.30 -10.03 -0.10
C LYS A 7 9.11 -9.18 -1.36
N ASP A 8 9.70 -9.57 -2.48
CA ASP A 8 9.59 -8.84 -3.74
C ASP A 8 8.15 -8.87 -4.27
N HIS A 9 7.47 -10.02 -4.17
CA HIS A 9 6.05 -10.12 -4.53
C HIS A 9 5.16 -9.29 -3.60
N ILE A 10 5.45 -9.26 -2.28
CA ILE A 10 4.72 -8.41 -1.35
C ILE A 10 4.88 -6.95 -1.75
N ALA A 11 6.12 -6.49 -1.99
CA ALA A 11 6.38 -5.12 -2.45
C ALA A 11 5.62 -4.81 -3.75
N GLU A 12 5.68 -5.70 -4.75
CA GLU A 12 4.97 -5.53 -6.02
C GLU A 12 3.46 -5.43 -5.83
N LYS A 13 2.86 -6.24 -4.95
CA LYS A 13 1.43 -6.16 -4.64
C LYS A 13 1.08 -4.82 -4.02
N PHE A 14 1.87 -4.34 -3.06
CA PHE A 14 1.67 -3.00 -2.49
C PHE A 14 1.81 -1.90 -3.54
N SER A 15 2.67 -2.04 -4.55
CA SER A 15 2.85 -1.02 -5.60
C SER A 15 1.87 -1.09 -6.76
N SER A 16 1.08 -2.17 -6.90
CA SER A 16 0.21 -2.37 -8.07
C SER A 16 -1.26 -2.67 -7.73
N ASP A 17 -1.56 -3.18 -6.54
CA ASP A 17 -2.91 -3.59 -6.17
C ASP A 17 -3.67 -2.44 -5.51
N TYR A 18 -4.56 -1.81 -6.27
CA TYR A 18 -5.43 -0.75 -5.77
C TYR A 18 -6.29 -1.18 -4.57
N ARG A 19 -6.64 -2.47 -4.45
CA ARG A 19 -7.50 -2.97 -3.36
C ARG A 19 -6.83 -2.86 -1.99
N ILE A 20 -5.51 -2.89 -1.94
CA ILE A 20 -4.73 -2.68 -0.70
C ILE A 20 -4.90 -1.24 -0.20
N TRP A 21 -4.98 -0.29 -1.13
CA TRP A 21 -5.02 1.14 -0.84
C TRP A 21 -6.39 1.76 -0.94
N SER A 22 -7.42 1.01 -1.34
CA SER A 22 -8.75 1.58 -1.60
C SER A 22 -9.31 2.26 -0.36
N ASP A 23 -9.05 1.73 0.82
CA ASP A 23 -9.52 2.33 2.07
C ASP A 23 -8.77 3.63 2.38
N VAL A 24 -7.46 3.68 2.15
CA VAL A 24 -6.66 4.90 2.32
C VAL A 24 -7.08 5.96 1.31
N LEU A 25 -7.29 5.57 0.06
CA LEU A 25 -7.63 6.47 -1.05
C LEU A 25 -9.06 6.99 -0.96
N ASN A 26 -10.02 6.17 -0.51
CA ASN A 26 -11.43 6.54 -0.44
C ASN A 26 -11.83 7.18 0.89
N ASN A 27 -11.06 6.97 1.97
CA ASN A 27 -11.34 7.55 3.30
C ASN A 27 -10.40 8.71 3.65
N THR A 28 -9.80 9.36 2.64
CA THR A 28 -9.01 10.58 2.89
C THR A 28 -9.89 11.69 3.48
N GLN A 29 -9.31 12.48 4.39
CA GLN A 29 -9.99 13.64 4.97
C GLN A 29 -9.32 14.96 4.53
N PRO A 30 -10.11 15.98 4.12
CA PRO A 30 -11.57 15.98 3.97
C PRO A 30 -12.09 15.07 2.85
N GLU A 31 -13.31 14.55 3.04
CA GLU A 31 -14.00 13.74 2.02
C GLU A 31 -14.12 14.53 0.70
N ASN A 32 -14.13 13.83 -0.44
CA ASN A 32 -14.19 14.35 -1.84
C ASN A 32 -12.86 14.58 -2.57
N TYR A 33 -11.74 14.00 -2.13
CA TYR A 33 -10.56 13.90 -3.00
C TYR A 33 -10.62 12.67 -3.91
N VAL A 34 -10.19 12.87 -5.16
CA VAL A 34 -10.00 11.79 -6.13
C VAL A 34 -8.50 11.62 -6.35
N CYS A 35 -7.99 10.42 -6.09
CA CYS A 35 -6.62 10.06 -6.42
C CYS A 35 -6.49 9.81 -7.93
N LYS A 36 -5.65 10.60 -8.61
CA LYS A 36 -5.32 10.42 -10.02
C LYS A 36 -4.26 9.34 -10.20
N ASN A 37 -3.15 9.50 -9.49
CA ASN A 37 -1.99 8.62 -9.53
C ASN A 37 -1.46 8.40 -8.12
N TRP A 38 -0.91 7.21 -7.87
CA TRP A 38 -0.25 6.87 -6.61
C TRP A 38 1.03 6.08 -6.89
N GLN A 39 1.94 6.12 -5.92
CA GLN A 39 3.22 5.44 -5.94
C GLN A 39 3.52 4.91 -4.53
N VAL A 40 4.06 3.70 -4.48
CA VAL A 40 4.50 3.07 -3.24
C VAL A 40 5.93 2.59 -3.41
N GLU A 41 6.74 2.91 -2.40
CA GLU A 41 8.12 2.47 -2.29
C GLU A 41 8.28 1.71 -0.97
N ILE A 42 8.81 0.49 -1.06
CA ILE A 42 9.12 -0.35 0.09
C ILE A 42 10.48 -1.00 -0.19
N SER A 43 11.42 -0.89 0.76
CA SER A 43 12.68 -1.62 0.66
C SER A 43 12.48 -3.06 1.13
N GLN A 44 13.13 -4.02 0.46
CA GLN A 44 13.05 -5.44 0.82
C GLN A 44 13.54 -5.72 2.26
N GLU A 45 14.43 -4.87 2.78
CA GLU A 45 14.94 -4.93 4.15
C GLU A 45 13.88 -4.59 5.22
N ASP A 46 12.87 -3.80 4.85
CA ASP A 46 11.76 -3.41 5.72
C ASP A 46 10.60 -4.41 5.72
N ILE A 47 10.68 -5.43 4.87
CA ILE A 47 9.69 -6.50 4.79
C ILE A 47 10.17 -7.69 5.62
N PHE A 48 9.37 -8.08 6.60
CA PHE A 48 9.54 -9.29 7.40
C PHE A 48 8.49 -10.30 6.99
N VAL A 49 8.92 -11.56 6.83
CA VAL A 49 8.06 -12.66 6.39
C VAL A 49 8.23 -13.81 7.36
N ASP A 50 7.12 -14.31 7.87
CA ASP A 50 7.05 -15.56 8.61
C ASP A 50 6.32 -16.59 7.74
N THR A 51 7.10 -17.42 7.04
CA THR A 51 6.58 -18.43 6.12
C THR A 51 5.72 -19.51 6.81
N PRO A 52 6.09 -20.04 8.00
CA PRO A 52 5.25 -21.01 8.71
C PRO A 52 3.85 -20.49 9.05
N SER A 53 3.74 -19.26 9.53
CA SER A 53 2.45 -18.63 9.87
C SER A 53 1.77 -17.96 8.67
N LYS A 54 2.48 -17.83 7.54
CA LYS A 54 2.05 -17.11 6.34
C LYS A 54 1.67 -15.65 6.62
N THR A 55 2.46 -14.99 7.45
CA THR A 55 2.28 -13.59 7.82
C THR A 55 3.44 -12.74 7.33
N PHE A 56 3.18 -11.45 7.16
CA PHE A 56 4.21 -10.47 6.85
C PHE A 56 4.00 -9.17 7.63
N SER A 57 5.07 -8.40 7.75
CA SER A 57 5.01 -7.00 8.17
C SER A 57 5.93 -6.13 7.34
N VAL A 58 5.47 -4.94 7.01
CA VAL A 58 6.25 -3.84 6.44
C VAL A 58 6.48 -2.84 7.57
N ASN A 59 7.73 -2.69 8.00
CA ASN A 59 8.06 -1.78 9.09
C ASN A 59 8.05 -0.32 8.63
N GLU A 60 8.56 -0.07 7.43
CA GLU A 60 8.63 1.25 6.82
C GLU A 60 8.40 1.13 5.31
N GLY A 61 7.46 1.92 4.82
CA GLY A 61 7.21 2.12 3.40
C GLY A 61 6.78 3.56 3.18
N PHE A 62 6.85 4.03 1.94
CA PHE A 62 6.44 5.37 1.56
C PHE A 62 5.31 5.30 0.56
N PHE A 63 4.22 6.01 0.86
CA PHE A 63 3.08 6.17 -0.02
C PHE A 63 2.99 7.62 -0.46
N ALA A 64 2.86 7.84 -1.76
CA ALA A 64 2.62 9.15 -2.35
C ALA A 64 1.45 9.08 -3.33
N CYS A 65 0.59 10.10 -3.33
CA CYS A 65 -0.46 10.22 -4.34
C CYS A 65 -0.75 11.67 -4.70
N ASN A 66 -1.26 11.86 -5.91
CA ASN A 66 -1.76 13.14 -6.38
C ASN A 66 -3.29 13.13 -6.30
N LEU A 67 -3.80 14.03 -5.48
CA LEU A 67 -5.21 14.19 -5.17
C LEU A 67 -5.76 15.45 -5.86
N THR A 68 -6.98 15.35 -6.37
CA THR A 68 -7.74 16.50 -6.88
C THR A 68 -9.08 16.55 -6.17
N LEU A 69 -9.50 17.75 -5.77
CA LEU A 69 -10.81 17.95 -5.15
C LEU A 69 -11.91 17.74 -6.20
N GLN A 70 -12.87 16.86 -5.94
CA GLN A 70 -13.92 16.49 -6.91
C GLN A 70 -14.77 17.70 -7.35
N SER A 71 -14.96 18.69 -6.48
CA SER A 71 -15.71 19.92 -6.79
C SER A 71 -14.92 20.92 -7.64
N ASP A 72 -13.61 20.74 -7.78
CA ASP A 72 -12.74 21.67 -8.48
C ASP A 72 -12.13 21.02 -9.73
N ASN A 73 -12.88 21.07 -10.82
CA ASN A 73 -12.42 20.62 -12.15
C ASN A 73 -11.25 21.47 -12.71
N GLN A 74 -10.81 22.53 -12.00
CA GLN A 74 -9.67 23.38 -12.35
C GLN A 74 -8.65 23.55 -11.19
N GLY A 75 -8.82 22.79 -10.10
CA GLY A 75 -7.99 22.92 -8.90
C GLY A 75 -6.59 22.36 -9.07
N ASP A 76 -5.64 22.95 -8.34
CA ASP A 76 -4.26 22.45 -8.26
C ASP A 76 -4.24 21.03 -7.68
N ASP A 77 -3.38 20.18 -8.23
CA ASP A 77 -3.14 18.85 -7.68
C ASP A 77 -2.43 18.97 -6.33
N ILE A 78 -2.97 18.32 -5.30
CA ILE A 78 -2.36 18.22 -3.98
C ILE A 78 -1.56 16.94 -3.93
N THR A 79 -0.26 17.05 -3.65
CA THR A 79 0.59 15.89 -3.37
C THR A 79 0.47 15.52 -1.90
N TYR A 80 -0.08 14.34 -1.64
CA TYR A 80 -0.08 13.70 -0.33
C TYR A 80 1.04 12.68 -0.27
N SER A 81 1.83 12.69 0.80
CA SER A 81 2.99 11.82 0.94
C SER A 81 3.26 11.50 2.40
N LYS A 82 3.19 10.23 2.77
CA LYS A 82 3.38 9.78 4.15
C LYS A 82 4.11 8.44 4.19
N SER A 83 4.85 8.23 5.26
CA SER A 83 5.32 6.88 5.60
C SER A 83 4.16 6.04 6.13
N PHE A 84 4.24 4.74 5.93
CA PHE A 84 3.29 3.77 6.45
C PHE A 84 4.02 2.56 7.00
N SER A 85 3.30 1.80 7.83
CA SER A 85 3.64 0.42 8.17
C SER A 85 2.44 -0.46 7.88
N ALA A 86 2.68 -1.75 7.66
CA ALA A 86 1.60 -2.68 7.36
C ALA A 86 1.85 -4.05 7.97
N LYS A 87 0.76 -4.78 8.23
CA LYS A 87 0.80 -6.20 8.63
C LYS A 87 -0.27 -6.95 7.89
N GLY A 88 0.00 -8.21 7.57
CA GLY A 88 -0.97 -8.99 6.82
C GLY A 88 -0.67 -10.46 6.74
N THR A 89 -1.53 -11.14 6.01
CA THR A 89 -1.46 -12.57 5.72
C THR A 89 -1.38 -12.79 4.22
N PHE A 90 -0.82 -13.93 3.82
CA PHE A 90 -0.71 -14.26 2.40
C PHE A 90 -0.93 -15.74 2.14
N GLN A 91 -1.31 -16.09 0.92
CA GLN A 91 -1.34 -17.48 0.43
C GLN A 91 -0.37 -17.67 -0.71
N LEU A 92 0.10 -18.91 -0.82
CA LEU A 92 0.88 -19.38 -1.95
C LEU A 92 -0.07 -20.13 -2.89
N ASN A 93 -0.53 -19.44 -3.94
CA ASN A 93 -1.52 -20.00 -4.86
C ASN A 93 -0.90 -20.86 -5.98
N ASN A 94 0.42 -20.89 -6.10
CA ASN A 94 1.24 -21.79 -6.93
C ASN A 94 2.72 -21.65 -6.53
N ILE A 95 3.64 -22.40 -7.17
CA ILE A 95 5.08 -22.40 -6.83
C ILE A 95 5.70 -20.98 -6.83
N ASN A 96 5.15 -20.03 -7.62
CA ASN A 96 5.68 -18.68 -7.82
C ASN A 96 4.62 -17.56 -7.74
N HIS A 97 3.50 -17.72 -7.02
CA HIS A 97 2.54 -16.62 -6.90
C HIS A 97 2.02 -16.47 -5.47
N ILE A 98 2.03 -15.22 -4.99
CA ILE A 98 1.48 -14.82 -3.70
C ILE A 98 0.21 -14.02 -3.90
N GLU A 99 -0.80 -14.34 -3.11
CA GLU A 99 -1.98 -13.51 -2.92
C GLU A 99 -1.97 -12.97 -1.48
N ILE A 100 -2.16 -11.67 -1.32
CA ILE A 100 -2.38 -11.05 0.00
C ILE A 100 -3.86 -11.25 0.32
N GLU A 101 -4.15 -11.89 1.45
CA GLU A 101 -5.53 -12.16 1.89
C GLU A 101 -6.05 -11.02 2.75
N ASP A 102 -5.30 -10.67 3.79
CA ASP A 102 -5.62 -9.57 4.69
C ASP A 102 -4.43 -8.64 4.82
N VAL A 103 -4.72 -7.34 4.89
CA VAL A 103 -3.72 -6.31 5.14
C VAL A 103 -4.33 -5.23 6.01
N ASP A 104 -3.58 -4.84 7.04
CA ASP A 104 -3.85 -3.69 7.89
C ASP A 104 -2.73 -2.68 7.65
N ILE A 105 -3.09 -1.47 7.22
CA ILE A 105 -2.15 -0.39 6.90
C ILE A 105 -2.31 0.71 7.94
N ALA A 106 -1.22 0.98 8.65
CA ALA A 106 -1.11 2.13 9.52
C ALA A 106 -0.44 3.28 8.76
N ILE A 107 -1.25 4.26 8.34
CA ILE A 107 -0.85 5.49 7.65
C ILE A 107 -1.67 6.67 8.18
N GLU A 108 -1.08 7.87 8.21
CA GLU A 108 -1.76 9.10 8.62
C GLU A 108 -2.66 9.62 7.49
N ILE A 109 -3.96 9.34 7.54
CA ILE A 109 -4.94 9.68 6.50
C ILE A 109 -5.32 11.17 6.42
N ASP A 110 -4.86 11.98 7.37
CA ASP A 110 -5.10 13.43 7.36
C ASP A 110 -4.15 14.09 6.36
N ILE A 111 -4.74 14.87 5.44
CA ILE A 111 -3.99 15.54 4.37
C ILE A 111 -3.55 16.95 4.82
N PHE A 112 -4.01 17.46 5.98
CA PHE A 112 -3.76 18.84 6.43
C PHE A 112 -3.32 19.01 7.89
#